data_AF-A0A6A4QM46-F1
#
_entry.id   AF-A0A6A4QM46-F1
#
_cell.length_a   1.000
_cell.length_b   1.000
_cell.length_c   1.000
_cell.angle_alpha   90.00
_cell.angle_beta   90.00
_cell.angle_gamma   90.00
#
_symmetry.space_group_name_H-M   'P 1'
#
loop_
_entity.id
_entity.type
_entity.pdbx_description
1 polymer ?
#
loop_
_entity_poly.entity_id
_entity_poly.type
_entity_poly.pdbx_seq_one_letter_code
_entity_poly.pdbx_strand_id
1 'polypeptide(L)' 'MKKMKKLRTDNGLEFCTGEFNEFCTNHGIARHKTFPRNPQQNGVAERMNRTLLERARCMLSNVGL' A
#
# COMPACT_ATOMS: atom_id res chain seq x y z
N MET A 1 9.52 13.78 12.50
CA MET A 1 8.92 12.75 11.60
C MET A 1 8.34 11.62 12.43
N LYS A 2 7.12 11.15 12.17
CA LYS A 2 6.55 9.97 12.84
C LYS A 2 7.11 8.70 12.18
N LYS A 3 7.71 7.80 12.96
CA LYS A 3 8.16 6.49 12.48
C LYS A 3 6.97 5.54 12.37
N MET A 4 6.87 4.82 11.25
CA MET A 4 5.78 3.86 11.04
C MET A 4 5.94 2.67 11.99
N LYS A 5 4.92 2.37 12.80
CA LYS A 5 4.97 1.28 13.79
C LYS A 5 4.40 -0.03 13.25
N LYS A 6 3.38 0.05 12.39
CA LYS A 6 2.68 -1.10 11.83
C LYS A 6 2.34 -0.84 10.37
N LEU A 7 2.50 -1.86 9.54
CA LEU A 7 2.15 -1.84 8.13
C LEU A 7 1.16 -2.96 7.82
N ARG A 8 0.02 -2.58 7.26
CA ARG A 8 -0.98 -3.54 6.76
C ARG A 8 -0.82 -3.67 5.26
N THR A 9 -0.67 -4.89 4.77
CA THR A 9 -0.63 -5.18 3.33
C THR A 9 -1.60 -6.32 3.03
N ASP A 10 -2.03 -6.42 1.79
CA ASP A 10 -2.61 -7.66 1.30
C ASP A 10 -1.53 -8.74 1.12
N ASN A 11 -1.96 -9.90 0.62
CA ASN A 11 -1.07 -11.02 0.29
C ASN A 11 -0.56 -10.94 -1.16
N GLY A 12 -0.42 -9.72 -1.72
CA GLY A 12 0.35 -9.52 -2.93
C GLY A 12 1.74 -10.15 -2.78
N LEU A 13 2.24 -10.77 -3.85
CA LEU A 13 3.51 -11.51 -3.82
C LEU A 13 4.67 -10.56 -3.51
N GLU A 14 4.59 -9.32 -3.97
CA GLU A 14 5.54 -8.24 -3.70
C GLU A 14 5.67 -7.92 -2.20
N PHE A 15 4.62 -8.12 -1.41
CA PHE A 15 4.61 -7.88 0.04
C PHE A 15 4.87 -9.14 0.86
N CYS A 16 5.01 -10.28 0.19
CA CYS A 16 5.27 -11.57 0.83
C CYS A 16 6.73 -12.01 0.72
N THR A 17 7.58 -11.26 0.01
CA THR A 17 9.00 -11.58 -0.16
C THR A 17 9.78 -11.52 1.16
N GLY A 18 10.87 -12.30 1.23
CA GLY A 18 11.80 -12.29 2.36
C GLY A 18 12.43 -10.91 2.56
N GLU A 19 12.88 -10.29 1.47
CA GLU A 19 13.49 -8.94 1.45
C GLU A 19 12.56 -7.89 2.06
N PHE A 20 11.27 -7.95 1.75
CA PHE A 20 10.30 -7.00 2.29
C PHE A 20 10.06 -7.20 3.79
N ASN A 21 10.09 -8.45 4.27
CA ASN A 21 10.01 -8.74 5.69
C ASN A 21 11.26 -8.27 6.44
N GLU A 22 12.44 -8.46 5.87
CA GLU A 22 13.71 -7.98 6.42
C GLU A 22 13.73 -6.45 6.49
N PHE A 23 13.32 -5.77 5.42
CA PHE A 23 13.13 -4.32 5.42
C PHE A 23 12.24 -3.85 6.57
N CYS A 24 11.06 -4.47 6.74
CA CYS A 24 10.15 -4.10 7.82
C CYS A 24 10.77 -4.33 9.21
N THR A 25 11.49 -5.43 9.38
CA THR A 25 12.15 -5.82 10.63
C THR A 25 13.25 -4.83 11.01
N ASN A 26 14.12 -4.49 10.06
CA ASN A 26 15.21 -3.52 10.24
C ASN A 26 14.70 -2.12 10.61
N HIS A 27 13.49 -1.78 10.18
CA HIS A 27 12.84 -0.50 10.51
C HIS A 27 11.96 -0.56 11.77
N GLY A 28 11.80 -1.73 12.40
CA GLY A 28 10.93 -1.93 13.57
C GLY A 28 9.43 -1.81 13.24
N ILE A 29 9.06 -2.16 12.01
CA ILE A 29 7.69 -2.10 11.49
C ILE A 29 7.03 -3.47 11.68
N ALA A 30 5.98 -3.55 12.49
CA ALA A 30 5.19 -4.78 12.61
C ALA A 30 4.33 -4.99 11.36
N ARG A 31 4.34 -6.21 10.80
CA ARG A 31 3.56 -6.56 9.61
C ARG A 31 2.21 -7.18 9.96
N HIS A 32 1.16 -6.66 9.34
CA HIS A 32 -0.21 -7.20 9.41
C HIS A 32 -0.64 -7.59 7.99
N LYS A 33 -0.81 -8.87 7.71
CA LYS A 33 -1.30 -9.34 6.41
C LYS A 33 -2.82 -9.42 6.46
N THR A 34 -3.52 -8.86 5.47
CA THR A 34 -4.97 -9.04 5.37
C THR A 34 -5.30 -10.47 4.94
N PHE A 35 -6.48 -10.95 5.30
CA PHE A 35 -6.91 -12.28 4.90
C PHE A 35 -7.12 -12.33 3.36
N PRO A 36 -6.73 -13.42 2.68
CA PRO A 36 -7.01 -13.58 1.26
C PRO A 36 -8.52 -13.42 0.98
N ARG A 37 -8.88 -12.69 -0.09
CA ARG A 37 -10.28 -12.42 -0.48
C ARG A 37 -11.10 -11.55 0.49
N ASN A 38 -10.46 -10.85 1.43
CA ASN A 38 -11.12 -9.82 2.26
C ASN A 38 -10.62 -8.40 1.90
N PRO A 39 -10.94 -7.86 0.71
CA PRO A 39 -10.49 -6.54 0.25
C PRO A 39 -10.95 -5.41 1.18
N GLN A 40 -12.04 -5.61 1.92
CA GLN A 40 -12.58 -4.64 2.87
C GLN A 40 -11.59 -4.30 4.00
N GLN A 41 -10.66 -5.20 4.32
CA GLN A 41 -9.59 -4.94 5.30
C GLN A 41 -8.51 -3.98 4.76
N ASN A 42 -8.41 -3.83 3.44
CA ASN A 42 -7.48 -2.94 2.75
C ASN A 42 -8.16 -1.72 2.10
N GLY A 43 -9.46 -1.54 2.33
CA GLY A 43 -10.26 -0.55 1.59
C GLY A 43 -9.79 0.91 1.72
N VAL A 44 -9.04 1.27 2.78
CA VAL A 44 -8.43 2.62 2.89
C VAL A 44 -7.34 2.81 1.84
N ALA A 45 -6.44 1.84 1.70
CA ALA A 45 -5.37 1.89 0.69
C ALA A 45 -5.96 1.88 -0.72
N GLU A 46 -6.94 1.01 -0.97
CA GLU A 46 -7.62 0.93 -2.28
C GLU A 46 -8.31 2.26 -2.66
N ARG A 47 -9.00 2.92 -1.73
CA ARG A 47 -9.63 4.23 -1.98
C ARG A 47 -8.59 5.31 -2.27
N MET A 48 -7.47 5.31 -1.54
CA MET A 48 -6.40 6.26 -1.76
C MET A 48 -5.72 6.03 -3.12
N ASN A 49 -5.44 4.78 -3.49
CA ASN A 49 -4.89 4.43 -4.79
C ASN A 49 -5.79 4.89 -5.93
N ARG A 50 -7.11 4.67 -5.83
CA ARG A 50 -8.08 5.19 -6.80
C ARG A 50 -8.03 6.72 -6.88
N THR A 51 -8.02 7.41 -5.74
CA THR A 51 -7.96 8.88 -5.72
C THR A 51 -6.68 9.43 -6.36
N LEU A 52 -5.54 8.79 -6.10
CA LEU A 52 -4.26 9.18 -6.70
C LEU A 52 -4.26 8.96 -8.21
N LEU A 53 -4.81 7.84 -8.67
CA LEU A 53 -4.93 7.53 -10.09
C LEU A 53 -5.83 8.54 -10.81
N GLU A 54 -6.99 8.87 -10.25
CA GLU A 54 -7.88 9.89 -10.82
C GLU A 54 -7.19 11.26 -10.88
N ARG A 55 -6.48 11.66 -9.83
CA ARG A 55 -5.70 12.91 -9.84
C ARG A 55 -4.62 12.90 -10.93
N ALA A 56 -3.90 11.80 -11.08
CA ALA A 56 -2.89 11.67 -12.13
C ALA A 56 -3.52 11.76 -13.52
N ARG A 57 -4.67 11.11 -13.75
CA ARG A 57 -5.43 11.22 -15.01
C ARG A 57 -5.88 12.66 -15.28
N CYS A 58 -6.43 13.35 -14.28
CA CYS A 58 -6.80 14.76 -14.41
C CYS A 58 -5.60 15.63 -14.76
N MET A 59 -4.46 15.44 -14.09
CA MET A 59 -3.23 16.19 -14.39
C MET A 59 -2.76 15.95 -15.82
N LEU A 60 -2.77 14.69 -16.30
CA LEU A 60 -2.38 14.36 -17.68
C LEU A 60 -3.34 14.96 -18.72
N SER A 61 -4.65 14.85 -18.48
CA SER A 61 -5.68 15.45 -19.35
C SER A 61 -5.56 16.97 -19.39
N ASN A 62 -5.19 17.61 -18.27
CA ASN A 62 -5.01 19.06 -18.19
C ASN A 62 -3.74 19.56 -18.90
N VAL A 63 -2.81 18.65 -19.26
CA VAL A 63 -1.61 18.94 -20.05
C VAL A 63 -1.83 18.69 -21.55
N GLY A 64 -3.03 18.22 -21.95
CA GLY A 64 -3.43 18.12 -23.36
C GLY A 64 -2.98 16.85 -24.09
N LEU A 65 -2.72 15.76 -23.35
CA LEU A 65 -2.54 14.41 -23.89
C LEU A 65 -3.86 13.63 -23.88
#